data_AF-A0A8J2LJY2-F1
#
_entry.id   AF-A0A8J2LJY2-F1
#
_cell.length_a   1.000
_cell.length_b   1.000
_cell.length_c   1.000
_cell.angle_alpha   90.00
_cell.angle_beta   90.00
_cell.angle_gamma   90.00
#
_symmetry.space_group_name_H-M   'P 1'
#
loop_
_entity.id
_entity.type
_entity.pdbx_description
1 polymer ?
#
loop_
_entity_poly.entity_id
_entity_poly.type
_entity_poly.pdbx_seq_one_letter_code
_entity_poly.pdbx_strand_id
1 'polypeptide(L)'
;MPDAPRPFRAPVWMSFIVVIMAAFLCITTVVLDPRLEYLYATLFIVAGVFLYIPFVHYSWVVPGMNAVTRLIQSLFLVVPPEDLEEDVLIGSAAKAKAKHT
;
A
#
# COMPACT_ATOMS: atom_id res chain seq x y z
N MET A 1 18.05 0.47 -9.60
CA MET A 1 19.41 1.01 -9.42
C MET A 1 20.11 0.21 -8.34
N PRO A 2 21.06 -0.68 -8.69
CA PRO A 2 21.75 -1.57 -7.75
C PRO A 2 22.77 -0.87 -6.83
N ASP A 3 23.27 0.30 -7.21
CA ASP A 3 24.41 0.97 -6.57
C ASP A 3 24.02 2.27 -5.83
N ALA A 4 22.94 2.23 -5.04
CA ALA A 4 22.67 3.32 -4.12
C ALA A 4 23.75 3.33 -3.02
N PRO A 5 24.41 4.47 -2.73
CA PRO A 5 25.42 4.56 -1.68
C PRO A 5 24.76 4.22 -0.34
N ARG A 6 25.08 3.04 0.21
CA ARG A 6 24.60 2.56 1.52
C ARG A 6 25.69 2.84 2.56
N PRO A 7 25.51 3.83 3.46
CA PRO A 7 26.46 4.16 4.53
C PRO A 7 26.59 3.04 5.58
N PHE A 8 25.60 2.13 5.63
CA PHE A 8 25.60 0.97 6.51
C PHE A 8 25.30 -0.28 5.71
N ARG A 9 26.21 -1.25 5.76
CA ARG A 9 25.98 -2.62 5.32
C ARG A 9 25.61 -3.45 6.54
N ALA A 10 24.32 -3.64 6.75
CA ALA A 10 23.84 -4.58 7.76
C ALA A 10 24.26 -6.01 7.38
N PRO A 11 24.75 -6.82 8.33
CA PRO A 11 25.02 -8.22 8.07
C PRO A 11 23.72 -8.96 7.70
N VAL A 12 23.64 -9.47 6.47
CA VAL A 12 22.42 -10.12 5.96
C VAL A 12 22.05 -11.36 6.78
N TRP A 13 23.04 -12.03 7.39
CA TRP A 13 22.83 -13.20 8.24
C TRP A 13 21.99 -12.90 9.49
N MET A 14 22.10 -11.69 10.06
CA MET A 14 21.28 -11.29 11.22
C MET A 14 19.80 -11.21 10.85
N SER A 15 19.48 -10.71 9.65
CA SER A 15 18.11 -10.65 9.16
C SER A 15 17.49 -12.04 9.01
N PHE A 16 18.25 -13.03 8.54
CA PHE A 16 17.74 -14.40 8.40
C PHE A 16 17.38 -15.04 9.74
N ILE A 17 18.23 -14.90 10.76
CA ILE A 17 17.96 -15.48 12.09
C ILE A 17 16.70 -14.86 12.70
N VAL A 18 16.57 -13.53 12.63
CA VAL A 18 15.41 -12.83 13.19
C VAL A 18 14.12 -13.21 12.47
N VAL A 19 14.15 -13.35 11.14
CA VAL A 19 12.98 -13.80 10.36
C VAL A 19 12.59 -15.23 10.74
N ILE A 20 13.55 -16.13 10.91
CA ILE A 20 13.30 -17.51 11.33
C ILE A 20 12.69 -17.54 12.73
N MET A 21 13.27 -16.81 13.69
CA MET A 21 12.71 -16.73 15.05
C MET A 21 11.30 -16.13 15.05
N ALA A 22 11.06 -15.06 14.30
CA ALA A 22 9.74 -14.45 14.20
C ALA A 22 8.70 -15.43 13.62
N ALA A 23 9.07 -16.20 12.59
CA ALA A 23 8.20 -17.21 12.00
C ALA A 23 7.87 -18.33 13.01
N PHE A 24 8.88 -18.84 13.73
CA PHE A 24 8.67 -19.83 14.77
C PHE A 24 7.78 -19.30 15.90
N LEU A 25 8.09 -18.12 16.44
CA LEU A 25 7.29 -17.50 17.52
C LEU A 25 5.84 -17.28 17.07
N CYS A 26 5.62 -16.80 15.84
CA CYS A 26 4.28 -16.61 15.30
C CYS A 26 3.49 -17.92 15.29
N ILE A 27 4.07 -19.00 14.75
CA ILE A 27 3.43 -20.33 14.71
C ILE A 27 3.21 -20.86 16.13
N THR A 28 4.20 -20.74 17.01
CA THR A 28 4.13 -21.15 18.41
C THR A 28 3.00 -20.42 19.14
N THR A 29 2.89 -19.10 19.01
CA THR A 29 1.82 -18.32 19.65
C THR A 29 0.44 -18.68 19.13
N VAL A 30 0.31 -19.07 17.86
CA VAL A 30 -0.97 -19.45 17.25
C VAL A 30 -1.44 -20.84 17.74
N VAL A 31 -0.51 -21.76 17.97
CA VAL A 31 -0.84 -23.15 18.35
C VAL A 31 -1.05 -23.31 19.86
N LEU A 32 -0.31 -22.58 20.70
CA LEU A 32 -0.41 -22.74 22.16
C LEU A 32 -1.75 -22.27 22.73
N ASP A 33 -2.33 -21.21 22.16
CA ASP A 33 -3.60 -20.64 22.62
C ASP A 33 -4.55 -20.39 21.44
N PRO A 34 -5.26 -21.42 20.94
CA PRO A 34 -6.19 -21.29 19.83
C PRO A 34 -7.48 -20.60 20.31
N ARG A 35 -7.39 -19.31 20.58
CA ARG A 35 -8.53 -18.44 20.88
C ARG A 35 -9.15 -17.96 19.57
N LEU A 36 -10.49 -17.91 19.53
CA LEU A 36 -11.24 -17.51 18.32
C LEU A 36 -10.82 -16.14 17.77
N GLU A 37 -10.34 -15.24 18.62
CA GLU A 37 -9.80 -13.92 18.24
C GLU A 37 -8.64 -13.99 17.24
N TYR A 38 -7.72 -14.94 17.41
CA TYR A 38 -6.60 -15.12 16.49
C TYR A 38 -7.04 -15.66 15.13
N LEU A 39 -8.09 -16.48 15.11
CA LEU A 39 -8.67 -17.03 13.88
C LEU A 39 -9.34 -15.92 13.05
N TYR A 40 -10.08 -15.01 13.70
CA TYR A 40 -10.65 -13.84 13.03
C TYR A 40 -9.57 -12.89 12.52
N ALA A 41 -8.51 -12.66 13.30
CA ALA A 41 -7.41 -11.79 12.90
C ALA A 41 -6.67 -12.33 11.66
N THR A 42 -6.38 -13.63 11.62
CA THR A 42 -5.73 -14.25 10.45
C THR A 42 -6.64 -14.27 9.23
N LEU A 43 -7.93 -14.57 9.38
CA LEU A 43 -8.90 -14.46 8.29
C LEU A 43 -9.03 -13.03 7.77
N PHE A 44 -8.99 -12.03 8.64
CA PHE A 44 -9.05 -10.62 8.23
C PHE A 44 -7.81 -10.19 7.44
N ILE A 45 -6.61 -10.61 7.86
CA ILE A 45 -5.36 -10.34 7.12
C ILE A 45 -5.43 -11.00 5.74
N VAL A 46 -5.85 -12.27 5.67
CA VAL A 46 -6.02 -13.00 4.41
C VAL A 46 -7.07 -12.31 3.52
N ALA A 47 -8.20 -11.89 4.10
CA ALA A 47 -9.23 -11.12 3.39
C ALA A 47 -8.69 -9.79 2.85
N GLY A 48 -7.82 -9.09 3.59
CA GLY A 48 -7.13 -7.89 3.11
C GLY A 48 -6.26 -8.14 1.87
N VAL A 49 -5.57 -9.29 1.82
CA VAL A 49 -4.83 -9.72 0.62
C VAL A 49 -5.78 -10.05 -0.53
N PHE A 50 -6.89 -10.73 -0.26
CA PHE A 50 -7.93 -10.99 -1.27
C PHE A 50 -8.59 -9.71 -1.79
N LEU A 51 -8.70 -8.66 -0.98
CA LEU A 51 -9.18 -7.34 -1.43
C LEU A 51 -8.11 -6.56 -2.20
N TYR A 52 -6.83 -6.73 -1.87
CA TYR A 52 -5.72 -6.08 -2.58
C TYR A 52 -5.69 -6.47 -4.07
N ILE A 53 -5.90 -7.74 -4.39
CA ILE A 53 -5.83 -8.26 -5.76
C ILE A 53 -6.83 -7.56 -6.73
N PRO A 54 -8.15 -7.53 -6.46
CA PRO A 54 -9.11 -6.86 -7.33
C PRO A 54 -8.99 -5.33 -7.28
N PHE A 55 -8.74 -4.72 -6.11
CA PHE A 55 -8.70 -3.25 -6.02
C PHE A 55 -7.41 -2.64 -6.60
N VAL A 56 -6.25 -3.22 -6.27
CA VAL A 56 -4.95 -2.64 -6.63
C VAL A 56 -4.46 -3.20 -7.96
N HIS A 57 -4.46 -4.52 -8.14
CA HIS A 57 -3.90 -5.11 -9.36
C HIS A 57 -4.82 -4.90 -10.57
N TYR A 58 -6.13 -5.07 -10.36
CA TYR A 58 -7.12 -4.82 -11.41
C TYR A 58 -7.46 -3.33 -11.60
N SER A 59 -6.90 -2.44 -10.78
CA SER A 59 -7.17 -1.00 -10.80
C SER A 59 -8.67 -0.69 -10.89
N TRP A 60 -9.48 -1.43 -10.12
CA TRP A 60 -10.93 -1.31 -10.20
C TRP A 60 -11.36 -0.03 -9.47
N VAL A 61 -11.41 1.07 -10.22
CA VAL A 61 -11.94 2.34 -9.75
C VAL A 61 -13.46 2.20 -9.69
N VAL A 62 -13.99 2.06 -8.47
CA VAL A 62 -15.44 2.06 -8.25
C VAL A 62 -16.01 3.36 -8.84
N PRO A 63 -16.93 3.31 -9.82
CA PRO A 63 -17.53 4.50 -10.43
C PRO A 63 -18.41 5.20 -9.39
N GLY A 64 -17.80 6.11 -8.62
CA GLY A 64 -18.41 6.77 -7.45
C GLY A 64 -17.39 7.27 -6.43
N MET A 65 -16.17 6.71 -6.42
CA MET A 65 -15.09 7.11 -5.51
C MET A 65 -14.79 8.61 -5.61
N ASN A 66 -14.79 9.17 -6.83
CA ASN A 66 -14.54 10.60 -7.06
C ASN A 66 -15.56 11.52 -6.39
N ALA A 67 -16.82 11.10 -6.31
CA ALA A 67 -17.85 11.88 -5.63
C ALA A 67 -17.66 11.82 -4.12
N VAL A 68 -17.35 10.64 -3.58
CA VAL A 68 -17.05 10.47 -2.14
C VAL A 68 -15.82 11.26 -1.73
N THR A 69 -14.73 11.20 -2.50
CA THR A 69 -13.52 11.97 -2.26
C THR A 69 -13.80 13.47 -2.28
N ARG A 70 -14.60 13.96 -3.24
CA ARG A 70 -15.01 15.39 -3.28
C ARG A 70 -15.90 15.79 -2.12
N LEU A 71 -16.83 14.94 -1.69
CA LEU A 71 -17.68 15.21 -0.53
C LEU A 71 -16.86 15.31 0.76
N ILE A 72 -15.95 14.37 0.97
CA ILE A 72 -15.04 14.40 2.12
C ILE A 72 -14.13 15.62 2.02
N GLN A 73 -13.65 15.95 0.82
CA GLN A 73 -12.83 17.14 0.60
C GLN A 73 -13.55 18.44 0.95
N SER A 74 -14.81 18.60 0.53
CA SER A 74 -15.63 19.76 0.87
C SER A 74 -16.07 19.77 2.34
N LEU A 75 -16.30 18.62 2.96
CA LEU A 75 -16.71 18.52 4.38
C LEU A 75 -15.58 18.91 5.34
N PHE A 76 -14.34 18.51 5.02
CA PHE A 76 -13.14 18.81 5.80
C PHE A 76 -12.35 20.01 5.28
N LEU A 77 -12.81 20.66 4.20
CA LEU A 77 -12.15 21.81 3.57
C LEU A 77 -10.66 21.53 3.25
N VAL A 78 -10.36 20.29 2.85
CA VAL A 78 -8.98 19.83 2.58
C VAL A 78 -8.66 19.95 1.09
N VAL A 79 -7.48 20.48 0.79
CA VAL A 79 -6.96 20.69 -0.57
C VAL A 79 -5.90 19.62 -0.86
N PRO A 80 -5.81 19.09 -2.10
CA PRO A 80 -4.71 18.22 -2.49
C PRO A 80 -3.35 18.93 -2.32
N PRO A 81 -2.28 18.19 -2.00
CA PRO A 81 -0.96 18.76 -1.82
C PRO A 81 -0.34 19.23 -3.15
N GLU A 82 0.50 20.26 -3.09
CA GLU A 82 1.01 21.06 -4.23
C GLU A 82 1.89 20.25 -5.21
N ASP A 83 2.50 19.16 -4.74
CA ASP A 83 3.27 18.21 -5.53
C ASP A 83 2.44 17.49 -6.60
N LEU A 84 1.11 17.45 -6.44
CA LEU A 84 0.21 16.97 -7.49
C LEU A 84 -0.10 18.03 -8.56
N GLU A 85 0.11 19.32 -8.28
CA GLU A 85 -0.11 20.39 -9.26
C GLU A 85 0.96 20.37 -10.35
N GLU A 86 2.22 20.11 -9.99
CA GLU A 86 3.31 19.97 -10.97
C GLU A 86 3.06 18.77 -11.91
N ASP A 87 2.63 17.62 -11.37
CA ASP A 87 2.32 16.42 -12.16
C ASP A 87 1.08 16.58 -13.05
N VAL A 88 0.07 17.32 -12.60
CA VAL A 88 -1.13 17.63 -13.40
C VAL A 88 -0.82 18.66 -14.49
N LEU A 89 0.01 19.67 -14.22
CA LEU A 89 0.46 20.64 -15.22
C LEU A 89 1.34 19.97 -16.29
N ILE A 90 2.26 19.09 -15.89
CA ILE A 90 3.10 18.30 -16.81
C ILE A 90 2.25 17.31 -17.61
N GLY A 91 1.30 16.62 -16.97
CA GLY A 91 0.37 15.70 -17.63
C GLY A 91 -0.60 16.39 -18.60
N SER A 92 -1.06 17.60 -18.26
CA SER A 92 -1.88 18.45 -19.12
C SER A 92 -1.09 19.00 -20.31
N ALA A 93 0.15 19.44 -20.09
CA ALA A 93 1.07 19.86 -21.15
C ALA A 93 1.42 18.70 -22.11
N ALA A 94 1.62 17.48 -21.59
CA ALA A 94 1.83 16.28 -22.39
C ALA A 94 0.59 15.89 -23.22
N LYS A 95 -0.62 15.98 -22.64
CA LYS A 95 -1.87 15.74 -23.38
C LYS A 95 -2.17 16.83 -24.42
N ALA A 96 -1.82 18.08 -24.16
CA ALA A 96 -1.98 19.17 -25.11
C ALA A 96 -1.04 19.00 -26.33
N LYS A 97 0.19 18.51 -26.10
CA LYS A 97 1.14 18.22 -27.19
C LYS A 97 0.72 17.02 -28.06
N ALA A 98 0.10 16.01 -27.47
CA ALA A 98 -0.37 14.82 -28.21
C ALA A 98 -1.65 15.06 -29.05
N LYS A 99 -2.38 16.15 -28.83
CA LYS A 99 -3.61 16.47 -29.59
C LYS A 99 -3.33 17.29 -30.87
N HIS A 100 -2.10 17.74 -31.09
CA HIS A 100 -1.73 18.58 -32.24
C HIS A 100 -0.77 17.88 -33.23
N THR A 101 -0.68 16.55 -33.20
CA THR A 101 0.02 15.75 -34.24
C THR A 101 -0.90 14.65 -34.73
#